data_AF-A0A2D9EC53-F1
#
_entry.id   AF-A0A2D9EC53-F1
#
_cell.length_a   1.000
_cell.length_b   1.000
_cell.length_c   1.000
_cell.angle_alpha   90.00
_cell.angle_beta   90.00
_cell.angle_gamma   90.00
#
_symmetry.space_group_name_H-M   'P 1'
#
loop_
_entity.id
_entity.type
_entity.pdbx_description
1 polymer ?
#
loop_
_entity_poly.entity_id
_entity_poly.type
_entity_poly.pdbx_seq_one_letter_code
_entity_poly.pdbx_strand_id
1 'polypeptide(L)'
;MKAPKLKSIFRNVRTEPKKFKFKSRHLPDVRDDWEERKRRIEYGLPSSFSFSKRRKSAKKVRRRALLRTMLIGALFVYLAYQLILWAETTEWGKYLEFIRENG
;
A
#
# COMPACT_ATOMS: atom_id res chain seq x y z
N MET A 1 -63.71 14.36 -14.66
CA MET A 1 -62.86 14.39 -15.88
C MET A 1 -61.92 13.19 -15.84
N LYS A 2 -61.81 12.41 -16.94
CA LYS A 2 -60.93 11.22 -17.02
C LYS A 2 -59.52 11.66 -17.45
N ALA A 3 -58.48 11.23 -16.74
CA ALA A 3 -57.10 11.57 -17.06
C ALA A 3 -56.67 10.95 -18.41
N PRO A 4 -55.94 11.67 -19.27
CA PRO A 4 -55.48 11.13 -20.55
C PRO A 4 -54.38 10.08 -20.31
N LYS A 5 -54.51 8.92 -20.96
CA LYS A 5 -53.50 7.86 -20.91
C LYS A 5 -52.31 8.26 -21.78
N LEU A 6 -51.19 8.58 -21.14
CA LEU A 6 -49.92 8.81 -21.83
C LEU A 6 -49.48 7.52 -22.56
N LYS A 7 -49.11 7.64 -23.83
CA LYS A 7 -48.51 6.55 -24.61
C LYS A 7 -47.14 6.23 -23.99
N SER A 8 -47.10 5.20 -23.15
CA SER A 8 -45.85 4.68 -22.57
C SER A 8 -44.86 4.30 -23.68
N ILE A 9 -43.61 4.73 -23.52
CA ILE A 9 -42.46 4.40 -24.40
C ILE A 9 -42.15 2.90 -24.35
N PHE A 10 -42.65 2.20 -23.33
CA PHE A 10 -42.43 0.77 -23.11
C PHE A 10 -43.65 -0.04 -23.52
N ARG A 11 -43.96 -0.03 -24.81
CA ARG A 11 -45.13 -0.73 -25.36
C ARG A 11 -45.01 -2.28 -25.33
N ASN A 12 -43.87 -2.81 -24.89
CA ASN A 12 -43.57 -4.25 -24.78
C ASN A 12 -42.91 -4.66 -23.45
N VAL A 13 -42.92 -3.82 -22.41
CA VAL A 13 -42.47 -4.25 -21.09
C VAL A 13 -43.67 -4.84 -20.36
N ARG A 14 -43.66 -6.16 -20.13
CA ARG A 14 -44.60 -6.81 -19.19
C ARG A 14 -44.48 -6.08 -17.86
N THR A 15 -45.51 -5.33 -17.48
CA THR A 15 -45.55 -4.53 -16.25
C THR A 15 -45.60 -5.38 -14.98
N GLU A 16 -45.63 -6.71 -15.10
CA GLU A 16 -45.43 -7.62 -13.99
C GLU A 16 -44.07 -8.33 -14.10
N PRO A 17 -43.20 -8.22 -13.09
CA PRO A 17 -41.95 -8.96 -13.09
C PRO A 17 -42.24 -10.46 -13.03
N LYS A 18 -41.64 -11.25 -13.93
CA LYS A 18 -41.72 -12.72 -13.93
C LYS A 18 -41.27 -13.24 -12.56
N LYS A 19 -42.19 -13.69 -11.71
CA LYS A 19 -41.86 -14.37 -10.45
C LYS A 19 -41.49 -15.81 -10.76
N PHE A 20 -40.18 -16.08 -10.88
CA PHE A 20 -39.69 -17.45 -11.02
C PHE A 20 -39.19 -17.96 -9.65
N LYS A 21 -39.82 -19.01 -9.14
CA LYS A 21 -39.29 -19.83 -8.05
C LYS A 21 -39.43 -21.29 -8.43
N PHE A 22 -38.32 -21.88 -8.84
CA PHE A 22 -38.21 -23.31 -9.02
C PHE A 22 -37.71 -23.91 -7.70
N LYS A 23 -38.59 -24.63 -6.99
CA LYS A 23 -38.25 -25.41 -5.81
C LYS A 23 -38.45 -26.90 -6.12
N SER A 24 -37.38 -27.58 -6.53
CA SER A 24 -37.37 -29.05 -6.55
C SER A 24 -37.24 -29.56 -5.11
N ARG A 25 -38.16 -30.43 -4.69
CA ARG A 25 -38.43 -30.77 -3.29
C ARG A 25 -37.46 -31.78 -2.66
N HIS A 26 -36.33 -32.12 -3.30
CA HIS A 26 -35.51 -33.26 -2.87
C HIS A 26 -33.98 -33.10 -3.03
N LEU A 27 -33.45 -31.88 -3.15
CA LEU A 27 -32.01 -31.66 -2.97
C LEU A 27 -31.78 -30.71 -1.79
N PRO A 28 -30.76 -30.95 -0.95
CA PRO A 28 -30.35 -29.98 0.06
C PRO A 28 -30.00 -28.65 -0.63
N ASP A 29 -30.39 -27.54 -0.01
CA ASP A 29 -30.18 -26.16 -0.52
C ASP A 29 -28.68 -25.81 -0.67
N VAL A 30 -27.82 -26.64 -0.08
CA VAL A 30 -26.37 -26.56 -0.16
C VAL A 30 -25.89 -27.59 -1.18
N ARG A 31 -25.25 -27.11 -2.25
CA ARG A 31 -24.52 -27.94 -3.21
C ARG A 31 -23.47 -28.75 -2.45
N ASP A 32 -23.40 -30.07 -2.59
CA ASP A 32 -22.40 -30.91 -1.90
C ASP A 32 -20.95 -30.41 -2.10
N ASP A 33 -20.67 -29.86 -3.29
CA ASP A 33 -19.42 -29.19 -3.65
C ASP A 33 -19.01 -28.06 -2.66
N TRP A 34 -19.99 -27.40 -2.05
CA TRP A 34 -19.78 -26.29 -1.12
C TRP A 34 -19.21 -26.78 0.21
N GLU A 35 -19.72 -27.87 0.74
CA GLU A 35 -19.23 -28.44 1.99
C GLU A 35 -17.84 -29.05 1.82
N GLU A 36 -17.58 -29.70 0.69
CA GLU A 36 -16.24 -30.20 0.35
C GLU A 36 -15.25 -29.06 0.16
N ARG A 37 -15.67 -27.95 -0.47
CA ARG A 37 -14.85 -26.75 -0.61
C ARG A 37 -14.59 -26.10 0.73
N LYS A 38 -15.59 -26.01 1.61
CA LYS A 38 -15.46 -25.50 2.97
C LYS A 38 -14.51 -26.36 3.80
N ARG A 39 -14.64 -27.69 3.74
CA ARG A 39 -13.72 -28.63 4.40
C ARG A 39 -12.29 -28.47 3.87
N ARG A 40 -12.07 -28.41 2.55
CA ARG A 40 -10.71 -28.17 1.99
C ARG A 40 -10.09 -26.86 2.46
N ILE A 41 -10.91 -25.82 2.56
CA ILE A 41 -10.53 -24.52 3.09
C ILE A 41 -10.17 -24.67 4.59
N GLU A 42 -11.05 -25.22 5.41
CA GLU A 42 -10.83 -25.40 6.86
C GLU A 42 -9.65 -26.30 7.21
N TYR A 43 -9.43 -27.40 6.47
CA TYR A 43 -8.27 -28.29 6.66
C TYR A 43 -6.95 -27.67 6.15
N GLY A 44 -7.01 -26.83 5.11
CA GLY A 44 -5.83 -26.18 4.52
C GLY A 44 -5.45 -24.85 5.15
N LEU A 45 -6.32 -24.28 6.00
CA LEU A 45 -6.11 -22.99 6.65
C LEU A 45 -5.45 -23.17 8.02
N PRO A 46 -4.34 -22.48 8.31
CA PRO A 46 -3.79 -22.48 9.66
C PRO A 46 -4.83 -21.89 10.62
N SER A 47 -5.12 -22.62 11.71
CA SER A 47 -6.09 -22.25 12.74
C SER A 47 -5.83 -20.89 13.40
N SER A 48 -4.64 -20.32 13.20
CA SER A 48 -4.30 -18.97 13.60
C SER A 48 -3.45 -18.26 12.55
N PHE A 49 -3.98 -17.19 11.95
CA PHE A 49 -3.20 -16.25 11.16
C PHE A 49 -2.39 -15.34 12.09
N SER A 50 -1.16 -15.74 12.40
CA SER A 50 -0.25 -14.93 13.20
C SER A 50 0.39 -13.81 12.36
N PHE A 51 -0.24 -12.62 12.35
CA PHE A 51 0.36 -11.40 11.80
C PHE A 51 1.61 -10.91 12.59
N SER A 52 1.93 -11.56 13.71
CA SER A 52 3.05 -11.18 14.59
C SER A 52 4.40 -11.31 13.87
N LYS A 53 4.57 -12.35 13.03
CA LYS A 53 5.80 -12.56 12.25
C LYS A 53 6.06 -11.40 11.28
N ARG A 54 5.01 -10.88 10.63
CA ARG A 54 5.10 -9.72 9.72
C ARG A 54 5.51 -8.45 10.47
N ARG A 55 4.92 -8.18 11.64
CA ARG A 55 5.30 -7.02 12.48
C ARG A 55 6.75 -7.08 12.98
N LYS A 56 7.26 -8.28 13.32
CA LYS A 56 8.67 -8.46 13.74
C LYS A 56 9.65 -8.18 12.59
N SER A 57 9.32 -8.56 11.36
CA SER A 57 10.15 -8.28 10.18
C SER A 57 10.25 -6.78 9.88
N ALA A 58 9.14 -6.04 9.96
CA ALA A 58 9.11 -4.59 9.76
C ALA A 58 9.99 -3.82 10.77
N LYS A 59 9.99 -4.25 12.04
CA LYS A 59 10.85 -3.67 13.08
C LYS A 59 12.35 -3.85 12.78
N LYS A 60 12.77 -4.98 12.20
CA LYS A 60 14.17 -5.23 11.85
C LYS A 60 14.64 -4.35 10.68
N VAL A 61 13.79 -4.16 9.67
CA VAL A 61 14.09 -3.28 8.53
C VAL A 61 14.28 -1.83 8.99
N ARG A 62 13.38 -1.34 9.87
CA ARG A 62 13.47 0.02 10.42
C ARG A 62 14.78 0.29 11.18
N ARG A 63 15.26 -0.69 11.96
CA ARG A 63 16.52 -0.55 12.71
C ARG A 63 17.74 -0.42 11.79
N ARG A 64 17.79 -1.17 10.69
CA ARG A 64 18.88 -1.06 9.70
C ARG A 64 18.88 0.28 8.98
N ALA A 65 17.70 0.82 8.66
CA ALA A 65 17.58 2.15 8.08
C ALA A 65 18.10 3.25 9.02
N LEU A 66 17.71 3.19 10.30
CA LEU A 66 18.19 4.14 11.33
C LEU A 66 19.70 4.11 11.54
N LEU A 67 20.31 2.92 11.54
CA LEU A 67 21.77 2.82 11.67
C LEU A 67 22.50 3.44 10.48
N ARG A 68 21.98 3.25 9.26
CA ARG A 68 22.56 3.88 8.05
C ARG A 68 22.46 5.40 8.10
N THR A 69 21.31 5.95 8.50
CA THR A 69 21.15 7.41 8.60
C THR A 69 22.06 8.01 9.67
N MET A 70 22.26 7.30 10.79
CA MET A 70 23.20 7.74 11.84
C MET A 70 24.65 7.72 11.36
N LEU A 71 25.07 6.68 10.62
CA LEU A 71 26.40 6.62 10.03
C LEU A 71 26.65 7.76 9.03
N ILE A 72 25.68 8.01 8.14
CA ILE A 72 25.76 9.10 7.16
C ILE A 72 25.81 10.46 7.88
N GLY A 73 24.99 10.65 8.92
CA GLY A 73 25.02 11.88 9.72
C GLY A 73 26.37 12.11 10.41
N ALA A 74 26.94 11.06 11.01
CA ALA A 74 28.26 11.14 11.63
C ALA A 74 29.36 11.47 10.62
N LEU A 75 29.30 10.89 9.41
CA LEU A 75 30.21 11.20 8.32
C LEU A 75 30.13 12.69 7.92
N PHE A 76 28.91 13.24 7.79
CA PHE A 76 28.74 14.65 7.46
C PHE A 76 29.28 15.59 8.54
N VAL A 77 29.07 15.27 9.82
CA VAL A 77 29.63 16.05 10.92
C VAL A 77 31.17 16.02 10.88
N TYR A 78 31.76 14.86 10.60
CA TYR A 78 33.21 14.74 10.45
C TYR A 78 33.76 15.56 9.27
N LEU A 79 33.09 15.51 8.11
CA LEU A 79 33.48 16.32 6.94
C LEU A 79 33.36 17.82 7.22
N ALA A 80 32.29 18.25 7.90
CA ALA A 80 32.13 19.65 8.29
C ALA A 80 33.25 20.10 9.22
N TYR A 81 33.63 19.27 10.19
CA TYR A 81 34.77 19.53 11.07
C TYR A 81 36.09 19.66 10.29
N GLN A 82 36.34 18.77 9.33
CA GLN A 82 37.52 18.85 8.46
C GLN A 82 37.52 20.11 7.60
N LEU A 83 36.36 20.54 7.07
CA LEU A 83 36.24 21.77 6.30
C LEU A 83 36.54 23.02 7.14
N ILE A 84 36.13 23.04 8.41
CA ILE A 84 36.43 24.15 9.33
C ILE A 84 37.93 24.23 9.57
N LEU A 85 38.58 23.11 9.93
CA LEU A 85 40.03 23.07 10.12
C LEU A 85 40.78 23.44 8.84
N TRP A 86 40.31 22.96 7.69
CA TRP A 86 40.89 23.32 6.40
C TRP A 86 40.73 24.82 6.12
N ALA A 87 39.57 25.40 6.42
CA ALA A 87 39.32 26.82 6.25
C ALA A 87 40.23 27.69 7.15
N GLU A 88 40.48 27.25 8.39
CA GLU A 88 41.38 27.94 9.33
C GLU A 88 42.85 27.85 8.90
N THR A 89 43.26 26.74 8.30
CA THR A 89 44.67 26.50 7.89
C THR A 89 44.99 27.02 6.49
N THR A 90 43.98 27.30 5.67
CA THR A 90 44.19 27.81 4.31
C THR A 90 44.36 29.34 4.36
N GLU A 91 45.53 29.83 3.94
CA GLU A 91 45.78 31.27 3.77
C GLU A 91 45.04 31.80 2.54
N TRP A 92 43.73 32.01 2.67
CA TRP A 92 42.87 32.55 1.63
C TRP A 92 43.34 33.89 1.07
N GLY A 93 44.07 34.68 1.87
CA GLY A 93 44.63 35.97 1.47
C GLY A 93 45.55 35.87 0.26
N LYS A 94 46.50 34.92 0.25
CA LYS A 94 47.43 34.73 -0.88
C LYS A 94 46.72 34.27 -2.15
N TYR A 95 45.70 33.44 -2.00
CA TYR A 95 44.92 32.93 -3.13
C TYR A 95 44.06 34.04 -3.76
N LEU A 96 43.47 34.91 -2.93
CA LEU A 96 42.71 36.06 -3.39
C LEU A 96 43.61 37.14 -4.02
N GLU A 97 44.80 37.37 -3.47
CA GLU A 97 45.82 38.23 -4.10
C GLU A 97 46.28 37.67 -5.44
N PHE A 98 46.55 36.37 -5.54
CA PHE A 98 46.91 35.71 -6.80
C PHE A 98 45.82 35.88 -7.88
N ILE A 99 44.54 35.74 -7.52
CA ILE A 99 43.42 35.94 -8.45
C ILE A 99 43.30 37.42 -8.84
N ARG A 100 43.59 38.35 -7.93
CA ARG A 100 43.58 39.80 -8.22
C ARG A 100 44.74 40.23 -9.12
N GLU A 101 45.90 39.59 -9.01
CA GLU A 101 47.08 39.91 -9.81
C GLU A 101 47.09 39.21 -11.18
N ASN A 102 46.44 38.04 -11.32
CA ASN A 102 46.42 37.25 -12.56
C ASN A 102 45.05 37.15 -13.24
N GLY A 103 44.01 37.80 -12.70
CA GLY A 103 42.69 37.95 -13.33
C GLY A 103 42.55 39.31 -14.01
#